data_AF-A5UKF3-F1
#
_entry.id   AF-A5UKF3-F1
#
_cell.length_a   1.000
_cell.length_b   1.000
_cell.length_c   1.000
_cell.angle_alpha   90.00
_cell.angle_beta   90.00
_cell.angle_gamma   90.00
#
_symmetry.space_group_name_H-M   'P 1'
#
loop_
_entity.id
_entity.type
_entity.pdbx_description
1 polymer ?
#
loop_
_entity_poly.entity_id
_entity_poly.type
_entity_poly.pdbx_seq_one_letter_code
_entity_poly.pdbx_strand_id
1 'polypeptide(L)' 'MNKNFKNYITIGVPFVIFVVHSFLNTYLWIIFSMIGLIITYAYYKQSKENKYLKYAMRLYMLNFVFIILRLLIRYLMT' A
#
# COMPACT_ATOMS: atom_id res chain seq x y z
N MET A 1 22.24 7.79 4.35
CA MET A 1 21.24 7.45 3.31
C MET A 1 20.57 8.73 2.83
N ASN A 2 20.63 9.03 1.52
CA ASN A 2 20.13 10.29 0.95
C ASN A 2 18.62 10.46 1.21
N LYS A 3 18.16 11.64 1.66
CA LYS A 3 16.74 11.92 1.97
C LYS A 3 15.82 11.60 0.78
N ASN A 4 16.30 11.82 -0.44
CA ASN A 4 15.56 11.52 -1.67
C ASN A 4 15.38 10.02 -1.89
N PHE A 5 16.38 9.20 -1.55
CA PHE A 5 16.33 7.75 -1.69
C PHE A 5 15.33 7.12 -0.70
N LYS A 6 15.28 7.65 0.53
CA LYS A 6 14.31 7.22 1.55
C LYS A 6 12.87 7.50 1.11
N ASN A 7 12.61 8.68 0.53
CA ASN A 7 11.29 9.05 0.01
C ASN A 7 10.89 8.20 -1.22
N TYR A 8 11.85 7.89 -2.10
CA TYR A 8 11.59 7.07 -3.28
C TYR A 8 11.17 5.64 -2.91
N ILE A 9 11.84 5.02 -1.94
CA ILE A 9 11.45 3.69 -1.41
C ILE A 9 10.08 3.77 -0.73
N THR A 10 9.82 4.83 0.03
CA THR A 10 8.55 5.02 0.77
C THR A 10 7.32 5.04 -0.14
N ILE A 11 7.45 5.56 -1.37
CA ILE A 11 6.34 5.59 -2.35
C ILE A 11 6.44 4.43 -3.34
N GLY A 12 7.64 4.07 -3.75
CA GLY A 12 7.89 3.03 -4.75
C GLY A 12 7.40 1.66 -4.30
N VAL A 13 7.60 1.30 -3.03
CA VAL A 13 7.12 0.01 -2.49
C VAL A 13 5.59 -0.13 -2.57
N PRO A 14 4.78 0.81 -2.03
CA PRO A 14 3.32 0.75 -2.18
C PRO A 14 2.87 0.74 -3.64
N PHE A 15 3.53 1.50 -4.50
CA PHE A 15 3.20 1.56 -5.92
C PHE A 15 3.48 0.24 -6.65
N VAL A 16 4.60 -0.43 -6.36
CA VAL A 16 4.89 -1.75 -6.94
C VAL A 16 3.88 -2.79 -6.44
N ILE A 17 3.52 -2.77 -5.15
CA ILE A 17 2.49 -3.65 -4.60
C ILE A 17 1.13 -3.40 -5.27
N PHE A 18 0.82 -2.13 -5.60
CA PHE A 18 -0.36 -1.74 -6.35
C PHE A 18 -0.35 -2.30 -7.79
N VAL A 19 0.76 -2.15 -8.52
CA VAL A 19 0.86 -2.57 -9.93
C VAL A 19 0.88 -4.09 -10.07
N VAL A 20 1.55 -4.81 -9.17
CA VAL A 20 1.69 -6.28 -9.24
C VAL A 20 0.43 -7.02 -8.76
N HIS A 21 -0.63 -6.29 -8.39
CA HIS A 21 -1.83 -6.88 -7.79
C HIS A 21 -2.52 -7.94 -8.65
N SER A 22 -2.42 -7.84 -9.97
CA SER A 22 -3.02 -8.81 -10.89
C SER A 22 -2.35 -10.18 -10.84
N PHE A 23 -1.09 -10.26 -10.38
CA PHE A 23 -0.28 -11.49 -10.38
C PHE A 23 -0.23 -12.19 -9.02
N LEU A 24 -0.58 -11.50 -7.93
CA LEU A 24 -0.53 -12.05 -6.59
C LEU A 24 -1.86 -12.68 -6.17
N ASN A 25 -1.78 -13.76 -5.39
CA ASN A 25 -2.93 -14.32 -4.70
C ASN A 25 -3.54 -13.23 -3.77
N THR A 26 -4.87 -13.06 -3.79
CA THR A 26 -5.58 -12.02 -3.02
C THR A 26 -5.18 -12.03 -1.54
N TYR A 27 -4.98 -13.21 -0.95
CA TYR A 27 -4.55 -13.34 0.45
C TYR A 27 -3.16 -12.79 0.70
N LEU A 28 -2.19 -13.11 -0.17
CA LEU A 28 -0.83 -12.56 -0.06
C LEU A 28 -0.85 -11.04 -0.25
N TRP A 29 -1.66 -10.56 -1.17
CA TRP A 29 -1.79 -9.12 -1.45
C TRP A 29 -2.38 -8.34 -0.25
N ILE A 30 -3.34 -8.92 0.47
CA ILE A 30 -3.87 -8.37 1.73
C ILE A 30 -2.77 -8.28 2.79
N ILE A 31 -2.01 -9.36 3.00
CA ILE A 31 -0.95 -9.42 4.01
C ILE A 31 0.12 -8.35 3.73
N PHE A 32 0.61 -8.26 2.49
CA PHE A 32 1.60 -7.25 2.11
C PHE A 32 1.06 -5.82 2.25
N SER A 33 -0.20 -5.59 1.90
CA SER A 33 -0.83 -4.27 2.05
C SER A 33 -0.98 -3.87 3.53
N MET A 34 -1.33 -4.80 4.42
CA MET A 34 -1.41 -4.55 5.86
C MET A 34 -0.04 -4.23 6.46
N ILE A 35 0.98 -5.05 6.18
CA ILE A 35 2.34 -4.84 6.70
C ILE A 35 2.89 -3.49 6.21
N GLY A 36 2.73 -3.20 4.91
CA GLY A 36 3.15 -1.93 4.31
C GLY A 36 2.47 -0.71 4.93
N LEU A 37 1.17 -0.79 5.20
CA LEU A 37 0.41 0.27 5.86
C LEU A 37 0.93 0.52 7.29
N ILE A 38 1.14 -0.54 8.08
CA ILE A 38 1.62 -0.44 9.47
C ILE A 38 3.00 0.25 9.52
N ILE A 39 3.92 -0.18 8.65
CA ILE A 39 5.28 0.39 8.57
C ILE A 39 5.20 1.86 8.16
N THR A 40 4.42 2.19 7.13
CA THR A 40 4.24 3.57 6.65
C THR A 40 3.63 4.45 7.74
N TYR A 41 2.69 3.92 8.52
CA TYR A 41 2.09 4.61 9.66
C TYR A 41 3.08 4.88 10.79
N ALA A 42 3.90 3.88 11.16
CA ALA A 42 4.95 4.06 12.15
C ALA A 42 5.93 5.17 11.74
N TYR A 43 6.35 5.19 10.46
CA TYR A 43 7.22 6.24 9.94
C TYR A 43 6.55 7.61 9.85
N TYR A 44 5.26 7.66 9.48
CA TYR A 44 4.51 8.93 9.44
C TYR A 44 4.40 9.55 10.82
N LYS A 45 4.10 8.75 11.85
CA LYS A 45 3.98 9.23 13.23
C LYS A 45 5.31 9.79 13.78
N GLN A 46 6.44 9.20 13.37
CA GLN A 46 7.78 9.66 13.75
C GLN A 46 8.24 10.91 12.99
N SER A 47 7.76 11.09 11.76
CA SER A 47 8.25 12.12 10.85
C SER A 47 7.21 13.24 10.77
N LYS A 48 7.39 14.31 11.57
CA LYS A 48 6.52 15.51 11.65
C LYS A 48 5.98 15.95 10.27
N GLU A 49 4.84 15.39 9.89
CA GLU A 49 4.10 15.65 8.64
C GLU A 49 4.90 15.52 7.32
N ASN A 50 5.51 14.37 7.06
CA ASN A 50 6.07 14.10 5.73
C ASN A 50 4.97 13.87 4.68
N LYS A 51 4.85 14.80 3.72
CA LYS A 51 3.92 14.74 2.58
C LYS A 51 3.98 13.42 1.79
N TYR A 52 5.17 12.83 1.63
CA TYR A 52 5.35 11.57 0.89
C TYR A 52 4.76 10.35 1.61
N LEU A 53 4.88 10.30 2.95
CA LEU A 53 4.26 9.26 3.77
C LEU A 53 2.73 9.36 3.74
N LYS A 54 2.19 10.58 3.69
CA LYS A 54 0.76 10.83 3.51
C LYS A 54 0.25 10.32 2.16
N TYR A 55 1.00 10.48 1.08
CA TYR A 55 0.66 9.89 -0.22
C TYR A 55 0.75 8.37 -0.21
N ALA A 56 1.79 7.80 0.40
CA ALA A 56 1.93 6.35 0.55
C ALA A 56 0.73 5.72 1.30
N MET A 57 0.26 6.35 2.38
CA MET A 57 -0.97 5.92 3.07
C MET A 57 -2.20 5.94 2.17
N ARG A 58 -2.38 6.99 1.36
CA ARG A 58 -3.51 7.07 0.41
C ARG A 58 -3.45 5.95 -0.64
N LEU A 59 -2.25 5.61 -1.12
CA LEU A 59 -2.03 4.48 -2.03
C LEU A 59 -2.40 3.14 -1.38
N TYR A 60 -2.00 2.90 -0.12
CA TYR A 60 -2.42 1.70 0.60
C TYR A 60 -3.94 1.63 0.80
N MET A 61 -4.58 2.76 1.12
CA MET A 61 -6.03 2.81 1.28
C MET A 61 -6.76 2.54 -0.05
N LEU A 62 -6.26 3.08 -1.16
CA LEU A 62 -6.75 2.77 -2.50
C LEU A 62 -6.60 1.28 -2.83
N ASN A 63 -5.45 0.67 -2.47
CA ASN A 63 -5.22 -0.77 -2.61
C ASN A 63 -6.29 -1.60 -1.87
N PHE A 64 -6.64 -1.22 -0.63
CA PHE A 64 -7.70 -1.90 0.12
C PHE A 64 -9.07 -1.80 -0.55
N VAL A 65 -9.41 -0.67 -1.16
CA VAL A 65 -10.65 -0.52 -1.92
C VAL A 65 -10.69 -1.50 -3.10
N PHE A 66 -9.59 -1.64 -3.84
CA PHE A 66 -9.51 -2.60 -4.96
C PHE A 66 -9.57 -4.06 -4.50
N ILE A 67 -8.96 -4.39 -3.35
CA ILE A 67 -9.08 -5.72 -2.73
C ILE A 67 -10.56 -6.04 -2.44
N ILE A 68 -11.26 -5.11 -1.77
CA ILE A 68 -12.68 -5.29 -1.41
C ILE A 68 -13.52 -5.43 -2.68
N LEU A 69 -13.32 -4.56 -3.67
CA LEU A 69 -14.04 -4.61 -4.94
C LEU A 69 -13.85 -5.95 -5.65
N ARG A 70 -12.62 -6.48 -5.68
CA ARG A 70 -12.31 -7.79 -6.28
C ARG A 70 -13.03 -8.93 -5.54
N LEU A 71 -13.03 -8.92 -4.21
CA LEU A 71 -13.75 -9.91 -3.41
C LEU A 71 -15.25 -9.83 -3.65
N LEU A 72 -15.80 -8.62 -3.77
CA LEU A 72 -17.22 -8.38 -4.02
C LEU A 72 -17.65 -8.86 -5.40
N ILE A 73 -16.85 -8.60 -6.44
CA ILE A 73 -17.07 -9.14 -7.79
C ILE A 73 -17.02 -10.67 -7.79
N ARG A 74 -16.02 -11.26 -7.11
CA ARG A 74 -15.91 -12.72 -7.01
C ARG A 74 -17.13 -13.31 -6.32
N TYR A 75 -17.59 -12.70 -5.22
CA TYR A 75 -18.78 -13.15 -4.50
C TYR A 75 -20.04 -13.06 -5.37
N LEU A 76 -20.22 -12.00 -6.16
CA LEU A 76 -21.37 -11.85 -7.07
C LEU A 76 -21.36 -12.84 -8.25
N MET A 77 -20.18 -13.32 -8.65
CA MET A 77 -20.02 -14.29 -9.74
C MET A 77 -20.06 -15.75 -9.28
N THR A 78 -20.13 -16.01 -7.97
CA THR A 78 -20.20 -17.36 -7.37
C THR A 78 -21.62 -17.65 -6.92
#